data_AF-A0A060Y9S5-F1
#
_entry.id   AF-A0A060Y9S5-F1
#
_cell.length_a   1.000
_cell.length_b   1.000
_cell.length_c   1.000
_cell.angle_alpha   90.00
_cell.angle_beta   90.00
_cell.angle_gamma   90.00
#
_symmetry.space_group_name_H-M   'P 1'
#
loop_
_entity.id
_entity.type
_entity.pdbx_description
1 polymer ?
#
loop_
_entity_poly.entity_id
_entity_poly.type
_entity_poly.pdbx_seq_one_letter_code
_entity_poly.pdbx_strand_id
1 'polypeptide(L)'
;MQVLHVISCVIERVNIQIRPYVGCLVQYLPLLWKQSEEHNMLRCAILTTLVHLVQGLGAESKNLYLFLLPVIQLSTDVSQPPHVYLLEDGLELWLVTLENSPAITPELLRIFQNMSALLEMSSENLRTCFQIVNAYIYLSATDFLQNYAEGLCRSFCNLLKDITNEGQVQVLKVVCVCLCVSVFFLWGKCQPLASLLKRMTEEKQLKSAMP
;
A
#
# COMPACT_ATOMS: atom_id res chain seq x y z
N MET A 1 4.20 22.00 -16.62
CA MET A 1 4.25 21.90 -15.14
C MET A 1 3.14 22.69 -14.45
N GLN A 2 3.02 24.01 -14.66
CA GLN A 2 2.06 24.85 -13.92
C GLN A 2 0.59 24.39 -14.03
N VAL A 3 0.14 23.98 -15.22
CA VAL A 3 -1.26 23.55 -15.42
C VAL A 3 -1.62 22.31 -14.59
N LEU A 4 -0.79 21.26 -14.60
CA LEU A 4 -1.03 20.05 -13.79
C LEU A 4 -0.99 20.35 -12.29
N HIS A 5 -0.11 21.24 -11.86
CA HIS A 5 -0.03 21.63 -10.46
C HIS A 5 -1.29 22.39 -10.01
N VAL A 6 -1.79 23.32 -10.84
CA VAL A 6 -3.06 24.00 -10.57
C VAL A 6 -4.22 23.01 -10.55
N ILE A 7 -4.26 22.06 -11.50
CA ILE A 7 -5.28 21.02 -11.52
C ILE A 7 -5.21 20.15 -10.26
N SER A 8 -4.02 19.71 -9.84
CA SER A 8 -3.83 18.93 -8.61
C SER A 8 -4.35 19.68 -7.39
N CYS A 9 -4.02 20.97 -7.26
CA CYS A 9 -4.51 21.82 -6.18
C CYS A 9 -6.04 21.97 -6.21
N VAL A 10 -6.65 22.12 -7.39
CA VAL A 10 -8.11 22.16 -7.51
C VAL A 10 -8.74 20.83 -7.10
N ILE A 11 -8.20 19.69 -7.55
CA ILE A 11 -8.71 18.36 -7.19
C ILE A 11 -8.62 18.16 -5.68
N GLU A 12 -7.49 18.51 -5.06
CA GLU A 12 -7.29 18.41 -3.61
C GLU A 12 -8.34 19.20 -2.83
N ARG A 13 -8.64 20.44 -3.26
CA ARG A 13 -9.58 21.33 -2.57
C ARG A 13 -11.05 20.97 -2.82
N VAL A 14 -11.38 20.47 -4.00
CA VAL A 14 -12.75 20.10 -4.40
C VAL A 14 -13.11 18.68 -3.90
N ASN A 15 -12.10 17.81 -3.73
CA ASN A 15 -12.21 16.46 -3.20
C ASN A 15 -13.34 15.67 -3.91
N ILE A 16 -14.28 15.07 -3.16
CA ILE A 16 -15.37 14.22 -3.68
C ILE A 16 -16.21 14.91 -4.77
N GLN A 17 -16.33 16.24 -4.76
CA GLN A 17 -17.14 16.99 -5.72
C GLN A 17 -16.53 17.02 -7.13
N ILE A 18 -15.30 16.50 -7.32
CA ILE A 18 -14.63 16.46 -8.61
C ILE A 18 -15.19 15.37 -9.54
N ARG A 19 -15.83 14.33 -8.98
CA ARG A 19 -16.31 13.13 -9.71
C ARG A 19 -17.01 13.41 -11.05
N PRO A 20 -17.97 14.34 -11.17
CA PRO A 20 -18.63 14.60 -12.45
C PRO A 20 -17.72 15.26 -13.51
N TYR A 21 -16.58 15.85 -13.10
CA TYR A 21 -15.70 16.63 -13.97
C TYR A 21 -14.41 15.90 -14.38
N VAL A 22 -14.12 14.74 -13.79
CA VAL A 22 -12.85 14.02 -14.03
C VAL A 22 -12.76 13.32 -15.39
N GLY A 23 -13.86 13.17 -16.13
CA GLY A 23 -13.89 12.37 -17.37
C GLY A 23 -12.83 12.80 -18.40
N CYS A 24 -12.68 14.11 -18.61
CA CYS A 24 -11.68 14.64 -19.54
C CYS A 24 -10.24 14.39 -19.05
N LEU A 25 -9.99 14.49 -17.74
CA LEU A 25 -8.68 14.25 -17.15
C LEU A 25 -8.25 12.79 -17.28
N VAL A 26 -9.18 11.87 -17.05
CA VAL A 26 -8.95 10.42 -17.15
C VAL A 26 -8.55 10.00 -18.56
N GLN A 27 -9.06 10.68 -19.59
CA GLN A 27 -8.67 10.43 -20.98
C GLN A 27 -7.34 11.09 -21.35
N TYR A 28 -7.04 12.25 -20.77
CA TYR A 28 -5.85 13.03 -21.09
C TYR A 28 -4.58 12.52 -20.40
N LEU A 29 -4.65 12.15 -19.12
CA LEU A 29 -3.48 11.72 -18.33
C LEU A 29 -2.72 10.53 -18.93
N PRO A 30 -3.38 9.48 -19.49
CA PRO A 30 -2.67 8.39 -20.17
C PRO A 30 -1.90 8.83 -21.41
N LEU A 31 -2.44 9.78 -22.18
CA LEU A 31 -1.77 10.33 -23.36
C LEU A 31 -0.55 11.15 -22.94
N LEU A 32 -0.73 11.99 -21.93
CA LEU A 32 0.34 12.83 -21.40
C LEU A 32 1.48 11.99 -20.82
N TRP A 33 1.16 10.91 -20.10
CA TRP A 33 2.17 9.99 -19.55
C TRP A 33 3.04 9.33 -20.62
N LYS A 34 2.43 8.95 -21.75
CA LYS A 34 3.16 8.38 -22.90
C LYS A 34 4.07 9.42 -23.55
N GLN A 35 3.60 10.66 -23.69
CA GLN A 35 4.40 11.75 -24.27
C GLN A 35 5.52 12.22 -23.35
N SER A 36 5.39 12.02 -22.04
CA SER A 36 6.34 12.47 -21.04
C SER A 36 7.46 11.46 -20.74
N GLU A 37 7.78 10.56 -21.67
CA GLU A 37 8.73 9.46 -21.44
C GLU A 37 10.12 9.96 -21.05
N GLU A 38 10.59 11.02 -21.70
CA GLU A 38 11.90 11.64 -21.43
C GLU A 38 11.82 12.74 -20.34
N HIS A 39 10.65 12.98 -19.76
CA HIS A 39 10.40 14.10 -18.85
C HIS A 39 9.99 13.61 -17.46
N ASN A 40 10.97 13.15 -16.67
CA ASN A 40 10.75 12.60 -15.32
C ASN A 40 10.00 13.57 -14.39
N MET A 41 10.34 14.86 -14.39
CA MET A 41 9.62 15.86 -13.58
C MET A 41 8.14 15.99 -13.97
N LEU A 42 7.80 15.74 -15.24
CA LEU A 42 6.42 15.80 -15.70
C LEU A 42 5.67 14.56 -15.23
N ARG A 43 6.35 13.41 -15.24
CA ARG A 43 5.83 12.16 -14.66
C ARG A 43 5.58 12.29 -13.16
N CYS A 44 6.46 12.91 -12.38
CA CYS A 44 6.20 13.24 -10.97
C CYS A 44 4.89 14.04 -10.82
N ALA A 45 4.74 15.14 -11.57
CA ALA A 45 3.52 15.94 -11.53
C ALA A 45 2.25 15.15 -11.92
N ILE A 46 2.36 14.20 -12.85
CA ILE A 46 1.27 13.30 -13.23
C ILE A 46 0.95 12.34 -12.07
N LEU A 47 1.95 11.74 -11.42
CA LEU A 47 1.76 10.86 -10.26
C LEU A 47 1.07 11.60 -9.12
N THR A 48 1.55 12.80 -8.77
CA THR A 48 0.91 13.65 -7.76
C THR A 48 -0.54 13.97 -8.15
N THR A 49 -0.82 14.26 -9.44
CA THR A 49 -2.21 14.48 -9.90
C THR A 49 -3.07 13.23 -9.71
N LEU A 50 -2.52 12.05 -10.01
CA LEU A 50 -3.20 10.77 -9.85
C LEU A 50 -3.51 10.45 -8.37
N VAL A 51 -2.61 10.78 -7.45
CA VAL A 51 -2.84 10.63 -6.00
C VAL A 51 -4.12 11.36 -5.59
N HIS A 52 -4.20 12.66 -5.90
CA HIS A 52 -5.37 13.48 -5.58
C HIS A 52 -6.64 12.99 -6.30
N LEU A 53 -6.49 12.51 -7.54
CA LEU A 53 -7.61 11.98 -8.30
C LEU A 53 -8.19 10.71 -7.67
N VAL A 54 -7.34 9.78 -7.24
CA VAL A 54 -7.77 8.56 -6.53
C VAL A 54 -8.47 8.91 -5.23
N GLN A 55 -7.94 9.85 -4.45
CA GLN A 55 -8.58 10.33 -3.21
C GLN A 55 -9.97 10.94 -3.48
N GLY A 56 -10.12 11.76 -4.52
CA GLY A 56 -11.42 12.36 -4.86
C GLY A 56 -12.44 11.33 -5.39
N LEU A 57 -11.98 10.32 -6.13
CA LEU A 57 -12.84 9.26 -6.68
C LEU A 57 -13.23 8.21 -5.63
N GLY A 58 -12.36 7.91 -4.67
CA GLY A 58 -12.57 6.84 -3.70
C GLY A 58 -12.74 5.49 -4.39
N ALA A 59 -13.81 4.75 -4.06
CA ALA A 59 -14.11 3.44 -4.65
C ALA A 59 -14.32 3.44 -6.19
N GLU A 60 -14.61 4.60 -6.79
CA GLU A 60 -14.73 4.74 -8.26
C GLU A 60 -13.35 4.76 -8.96
N SER A 61 -12.26 4.87 -8.20
CA SER A 61 -10.88 4.80 -8.71
C SER A 61 -10.57 3.50 -9.46
N LYS A 62 -11.33 2.42 -9.21
CA LYS A 62 -11.24 1.15 -9.96
C LYS A 62 -11.33 1.31 -11.47
N ASN A 63 -12.06 2.33 -11.95
CA ASN A 63 -12.21 2.61 -13.37
C ASN A 63 -10.87 3.06 -14.01
N LEU A 64 -9.91 3.49 -13.19
CA LEU A 64 -8.59 3.95 -13.64
C LEU A 64 -7.53 2.87 -13.61
N TYR A 65 -7.80 1.68 -13.07
CA TYR A 65 -6.78 0.65 -12.83
C TYR A 65 -6.02 0.25 -14.10
N LEU A 66 -6.69 0.23 -15.26
CA LEU A 66 -6.05 -0.07 -16.55
C LEU A 66 -4.87 0.87 -16.88
N PHE A 67 -4.94 2.13 -16.43
CA PHE A 67 -3.86 3.10 -16.58
C PHE A 67 -2.99 3.18 -15.32
N LEU A 68 -3.61 3.18 -14.14
CA LEU A 68 -2.97 3.45 -12.88
C LEU A 68 -2.03 2.32 -12.41
N LEU A 69 -2.41 1.06 -12.61
CA LEU A 69 -1.60 -0.08 -12.18
C LEU A 69 -0.27 -0.21 -12.96
N PRO A 70 -0.24 -0.08 -14.30
CA PRO A 70 1.01 -0.02 -15.05
C PRO A 70 1.91 1.16 -14.65
N VAL A 71 1.31 2.31 -14.32
CA VAL A 71 2.05 3.49 -13.87
C VAL A 71 2.74 3.22 -12.53
N ILE A 72 2.03 2.66 -11.55
CA ILE A 72 2.62 2.26 -10.27
C ILE A 72 3.73 1.24 -10.49
N GLN A 73 3.47 0.22 -11.33
CA GLN A 73 4.45 -0.83 -11.60
C GLN A 73 5.75 -0.27 -12.21
N LEU A 74 5.66 0.70 -13.12
CA LEU A 74 6.83 1.36 -13.71
C LEU A 74 7.55 2.25 -12.70
N SER A 75 6.82 3.06 -11.93
CA SER A 75 7.41 3.98 -10.95
C SER A 75 8.10 3.26 -9.79
N THR A 76 7.68 2.03 -9.49
CA THR A 76 8.22 1.18 -8.41
C THR A 76 9.21 0.11 -8.89
N ASP A 77 9.53 0.09 -10.19
CA ASP A 77 10.51 -0.83 -10.76
C ASP A 77 11.94 -0.30 -10.57
N VAL A 78 12.63 -0.85 -9.58
CA VAL A 78 14.00 -0.47 -9.23
C VAL A 78 15.04 -0.84 -10.30
N SER A 79 14.69 -1.70 -11.26
CA SER A 79 15.58 -2.04 -12.37
C SER A 79 15.68 -0.94 -13.42
N GLN A 80 14.73 0.00 -13.43
CA GLN A 80 14.60 1.02 -14.46
C GLN A 80 15.17 2.37 -13.99
N PRO A 81 15.96 3.09 -14.80
CA PRO A 81 16.56 4.38 -14.41
C PRO A 81 15.57 5.45 -13.86
N PRO A 82 14.31 5.55 -14.33
CA PRO A 82 13.35 6.52 -13.81
C PRO A 82 12.97 6.36 -12.34
N HIS A 83 13.22 5.19 -11.71
CA HIS A 83 12.83 4.94 -10.32
C HIS A 83 13.38 6.00 -9.36
N VAL A 84 14.58 6.52 -9.61
CA VAL A 84 15.24 7.52 -8.74
C VAL A 84 14.37 8.77 -8.55
N TYR A 85 13.57 9.13 -9.56
CA TYR A 85 12.70 10.31 -9.51
C TYR A 85 11.26 9.98 -9.16
N LEU A 86 10.79 8.80 -9.59
CA LEU A 86 9.37 8.45 -9.54
C LEU A 86 8.99 7.62 -8.31
N LEU A 87 9.96 7.07 -7.58
CA LEU A 87 9.70 6.07 -6.56
C LEU A 87 8.86 6.60 -5.40
N GLU A 88 9.20 7.79 -4.88
CA GLU A 88 8.48 8.38 -3.74
C GLU A 88 7.00 8.63 -4.09
N ASP A 89 6.75 9.38 -5.16
CA ASP A 89 5.38 9.65 -5.67
C ASP A 89 4.65 8.36 -6.07
N GLY A 90 5.38 7.36 -6.60
CA GLY A 90 4.84 6.07 -7.01
C GLY A 90 4.39 5.21 -5.83
N LEU A 91 5.14 5.21 -4.73
CA LEU A 91 4.77 4.54 -3.48
C LEU A 91 3.57 5.22 -2.82
N GLU A 92 3.52 6.55 -2.82
CA GLU A 92 2.35 7.29 -2.33
C GLU A 92 1.10 6.94 -3.15
N LEU A 93 1.21 6.96 -4.48
CA LEU A 93 0.11 6.57 -5.37
C LEU A 93 -0.36 5.13 -5.10
N TRP A 94 0.59 4.22 -4.87
CA TRP A 94 0.26 2.83 -4.55
C TRP A 94 -0.52 2.72 -3.24
N LEU A 95 -0.04 3.35 -2.16
CA LEU A 95 -0.69 3.32 -0.87
C LEU A 95 -2.12 3.89 -0.95
N VAL A 96 -2.26 5.08 -1.54
CA VAL A 96 -3.57 5.75 -1.69
C VAL A 96 -4.52 4.92 -2.55
N THR A 97 -4.01 4.22 -3.55
CA THR A 97 -4.82 3.29 -4.36
C THR A 97 -5.37 2.17 -3.50
N LEU A 98 -4.53 1.53 -2.67
CA LEU A 98 -4.97 0.46 -1.79
C LEU A 98 -6.01 0.96 -0.76
N GLU A 99 -5.76 2.10 -0.13
CA GLU A 99 -6.67 2.67 0.87
C GLU A 99 -8.07 3.00 0.30
N ASN A 100 -8.15 3.32 -0.99
CA ASN A 100 -9.39 3.63 -1.68
C ASN A 100 -9.96 2.46 -2.51
N SER A 101 -9.30 1.30 -2.48
CA SER A 101 -9.75 0.11 -3.20
C SER A 101 -10.85 -0.60 -2.41
N PRO A 102 -12.01 -0.91 -3.02
CA PRO A 102 -13.08 -1.61 -2.33
C PRO A 102 -12.78 -3.09 -2.06
N ALA A 103 -11.91 -3.70 -2.87
CA ALA A 103 -11.48 -5.09 -2.74
C ALA A 103 -10.14 -5.30 -3.45
N ILE A 104 -9.43 -6.37 -3.08
CA ILE A 104 -8.22 -6.76 -3.80
C ILE A 104 -8.56 -7.32 -5.19
N THR A 105 -7.83 -6.90 -6.22
CA THR A 105 -7.89 -7.51 -7.56
C THR A 105 -6.59 -8.24 -7.87
N PRO A 106 -6.59 -9.25 -8.75
CA PRO A 106 -5.36 -9.97 -9.09
C PRO A 106 -4.29 -9.06 -9.72
N GLU A 107 -4.69 -8.01 -10.43
CA GLU A 107 -3.78 -7.02 -10.99
C GLU A 107 -3.10 -6.18 -9.90
N LEU A 108 -3.86 -5.76 -8.88
CA LEU A 108 -3.32 -5.07 -7.69
C LEU A 108 -2.38 -5.98 -6.91
N LEU A 109 -2.73 -7.25 -6.76
CA LEU A 109 -1.91 -8.23 -6.06
C LEU A 109 -0.57 -8.44 -6.77
N ARG A 110 -0.56 -8.44 -8.11
CA ARG A 110 0.66 -8.61 -8.92
C ARG A 110 1.70 -7.50 -8.72
N ILE A 111 1.29 -6.26 -8.47
CA ILE A 111 2.22 -5.14 -8.24
C ILE A 111 3.14 -5.41 -7.05
N PHE A 112 2.66 -6.19 -6.07
CA PHE A 112 3.43 -6.53 -4.88
C PHE A 112 4.76 -7.24 -5.16
N GLN A 113 4.93 -7.86 -6.33
CA GLN A 113 6.21 -8.46 -6.73
C GLN A 113 7.41 -7.50 -6.65
N ASN A 114 7.18 -6.19 -6.83
CA ASN A 114 8.24 -5.17 -6.74
C ASN A 114 8.68 -4.91 -5.28
N MET A 115 7.85 -5.26 -4.29
CA MET A 115 8.07 -4.90 -2.89
C MET A 115 9.34 -5.51 -2.30
N SER A 116 9.68 -6.74 -2.65
CA SER A 116 10.89 -7.40 -2.11
C SER A 116 12.16 -6.61 -2.44
N ALA A 117 12.28 -6.15 -3.68
CA ALA A 117 13.42 -5.35 -4.11
C ALA A 117 13.41 -3.95 -3.46
N LEU A 118 12.23 -3.36 -3.29
CA LEU A 118 12.07 -2.06 -2.61
C LEU A 118 12.48 -2.10 -1.14
N LEU A 119 12.18 -3.18 -0.42
CA LEU A 119 12.59 -3.37 0.97
C LEU A 119 14.10 -3.54 1.11
N GLU A 120 14.79 -4.03 0.08
CA GLU A 120 16.24 -4.26 0.11
C GLU A 120 17.06 -3.02 -0.31
N MET A 121 16.48 -2.08 -1.07
CA MET A 121 17.24 -0.96 -1.65
C MET A 121 17.50 0.21 -0.70
N SER A 122 16.48 0.73 0.00
CA SER A 122 16.63 1.99 0.75
C SER A 122 15.80 2.07 2.02
N SER A 123 16.39 2.65 3.06
CA SER A 123 15.75 2.82 4.37
C SER A 123 14.72 3.96 4.42
N GLU A 124 14.87 4.95 3.53
CA GLU A 124 14.05 6.17 3.50
C GLU A 124 12.57 5.87 3.23
N ASN A 125 12.31 4.92 2.31
CA ASN A 125 10.97 4.56 1.89
C ASN A 125 10.35 3.41 2.70
N LEU A 126 11.10 2.81 3.65
CA LEU A 126 10.63 1.63 4.39
C LEU A 126 9.32 1.88 5.15
N ARG A 127 9.14 3.09 5.68
CA ARG A 127 7.90 3.45 6.37
C ARG A 127 6.68 3.27 5.45
N THR A 128 6.75 3.82 4.24
CA THR A 128 5.69 3.73 3.24
C THR A 128 5.52 2.30 2.75
N CYS A 129 6.62 1.56 2.53
CA CYS A 129 6.57 0.14 2.19
C CYS A 129 5.81 -0.70 3.26
N PHE A 130 6.07 -0.47 4.55
CA PHE A 130 5.33 -1.15 5.62
C PHE A 130 3.86 -0.77 5.66
N GLN A 131 3.52 0.49 5.38
CA GLN A 131 2.12 0.93 5.26
C GLN A 131 1.41 0.21 4.11
N ILE A 132 2.07 0.08 2.95
CA ILE A 132 1.56 -0.67 1.79
C ILE A 132 1.33 -2.14 2.16
N VAL A 133 2.31 -2.80 2.79
CA VAL A 133 2.17 -4.19 3.27
C VAL A 133 0.96 -4.32 4.20
N ASN A 134 0.82 -3.43 5.17
CA ASN A 134 -0.33 -3.43 6.08
C ASN A 134 -1.65 -3.23 5.32
N ALA A 135 -1.70 -2.33 4.34
CA ALA A 135 -2.88 -2.10 3.52
C ALA A 135 -3.31 -3.38 2.76
N TYR A 136 -2.35 -4.13 2.18
CA TYR A 136 -2.65 -5.43 1.57
C TYR A 136 -3.21 -6.44 2.57
N ILE A 137 -2.64 -6.53 3.77
CA ILE A 137 -3.11 -7.43 4.82
C ILE A 137 -4.54 -7.06 5.26
N TYR A 138 -4.86 -5.77 5.37
CA TYR A 138 -6.20 -5.31 5.71
C TYR A 138 -7.22 -5.54 4.58
N LEU A 139 -6.82 -5.42 3.32
CA LEU A 139 -7.67 -5.64 2.15
C LEU A 139 -8.00 -7.12 1.94
N SER A 140 -6.99 -8.00 1.92
CA SER A 140 -7.18 -9.45 1.85
C SER A 140 -5.94 -10.18 2.38
N ALA A 141 -5.95 -10.49 3.68
CA ALA A 141 -4.88 -11.27 4.29
C ALA A 141 -4.74 -12.67 3.67
N THR A 142 -5.85 -13.33 3.33
CA THR A 142 -5.83 -14.71 2.86
C THR A 142 -5.12 -14.84 1.52
N ASP A 143 -5.53 -14.06 0.53
CA ASP A 143 -4.94 -14.12 -0.82
C ASP A 143 -3.51 -13.59 -0.81
N PHE A 144 -3.25 -12.52 -0.05
CA PHE A 144 -1.94 -11.92 0.05
C PHE A 144 -0.91 -12.85 0.70
N LEU A 145 -1.21 -13.39 1.88
CA LEU A 145 -0.28 -14.25 2.62
C LEU A 145 -0.03 -15.57 1.90
N GLN A 146 -1.02 -16.14 1.22
CA GLN A 146 -0.81 -17.36 0.43
C GLN A 146 0.20 -17.17 -0.69
N ASN A 147 0.24 -15.99 -1.33
CA ASN A 147 1.11 -15.74 -2.47
C ASN A 147 2.48 -15.16 -2.09
N TYR A 148 2.55 -14.34 -1.03
CA TYR A 148 3.75 -13.53 -0.75
C TYR A 148 4.36 -13.69 0.65
N ALA A 149 3.79 -14.51 1.54
CA ALA A 149 4.29 -14.63 2.91
C ALA A 149 5.76 -15.09 2.97
N GLU A 150 6.16 -16.09 2.16
CA GLU A 150 7.54 -16.61 2.20
C GLU A 150 8.56 -15.53 1.79
N GLY A 151 8.30 -14.83 0.69
CA GLY A 151 9.15 -13.75 0.20
C GLY A 151 9.27 -12.61 1.21
N LEU A 152 8.14 -12.21 1.78
CA LEU A 152 8.07 -11.15 2.79
C LEU A 152 8.84 -11.52 4.07
N CYS A 153 8.69 -12.76 4.56
CA CYS A 153 9.45 -13.25 5.70
C CYS A 153 10.96 -13.22 5.43
N ARG A 154 11.39 -13.63 4.23
CA ARG A 154 12.81 -13.60 3.86
C ARG A 154 13.34 -12.16 3.82
N SER A 155 12.62 -11.24 3.18
CA SER A 155 13.00 -9.83 3.12
C SER A 155 13.05 -9.21 4.52
N PHE A 156 12.08 -9.49 5.40
CA PHE A 156 12.10 -9.01 6.78
C PHE A 156 13.26 -9.59 7.60
N CYS A 157 13.57 -10.87 7.46
CA CYS A 157 14.73 -11.48 8.13
C CYS A 157 16.06 -10.87 7.70
N ASN A 158 16.18 -10.46 6.43
CA ASN A 158 17.35 -9.74 5.94
C ASN A 158 17.36 -8.31 6.50
N LEU A 159 16.23 -7.61 6.41
CA LEU A 159 16.08 -6.24 6.88
C LEU A 159 16.40 -6.09 8.38
N LEU A 160 15.96 -7.04 9.21
CA LEU A 160 16.18 -7.03 10.67
C LEU A 160 17.68 -7.01 11.06
N LYS A 161 18.57 -7.47 10.19
CA LYS A 161 20.02 -7.49 10.43
C LYS A 161 20.64 -6.09 10.31
N ASP A 162 20.09 -5.25 9.44
CA ASP A 162 20.73 -4.00 9.01
C ASP A 162 19.98 -2.74 9.49
N ILE A 163 18.80 -2.87 10.09
CA ILE A 163 17.99 -1.73 10.56
C ILE A 163 18.18 -1.39 12.03
N THR A 164 17.88 -0.12 12.36
CA THR A 164 17.84 0.39 13.73
C THR A 164 16.75 -0.27 14.56
N ASN A 165 16.85 -0.20 15.89
CA ASN A 165 15.84 -0.72 16.82
C ASN A 165 14.42 -0.22 16.52
N GLU A 166 14.27 1.04 16.06
CA GLU A 166 12.98 1.58 15.64
C GLU A 166 12.43 0.87 14.40
N GLY A 167 13.29 0.58 13.42
CA GLY A 167 12.94 -0.24 12.24
C GLY A 167 12.51 -1.65 12.64
N GLN A 168 13.23 -2.28 13.58
CA GLN A 168 12.88 -3.61 14.09
C GLN A 168 11.49 -3.63 14.74
N VAL A 169 11.14 -2.59 15.51
CA VAL A 169 9.80 -2.43 16.08
C VAL A 169 8.73 -2.31 14.99
N GLN A 170 9.00 -1.61 13.89
CA GLN A 170 8.04 -1.49 12.79
C GLN A 170 7.83 -2.83 12.06
N VAL A 171 8.90 -3.58 11.79
CA VAL A 171 8.79 -4.94 11.23
C VAL A 171 7.97 -5.84 12.16
N LEU A 172 8.27 -5.83 13.46
CA LEU A 172 7.53 -6.61 14.46
C LEU A 172 6.05 -6.21 14.52
N LYS A 173 5.72 -4.92 14.37
CA LYS A 173 4.33 -4.47 14.27
C LYS A 173 3.62 -5.07 13.06
N VAL A 174 4.25 -5.05 11.88
CA VAL A 174 3.68 -5.64 10.66
C VAL A 174 3.47 -7.16 10.84
N VAL A 175 4.47 -7.87 11.36
CA VAL A 175 4.36 -9.31 11.65
C VAL A 175 3.24 -9.59 12.65
N CYS A 176 3.09 -8.75 13.67
CA CYS A 176 2.00 -8.85 14.63
C CYS A 176 0.63 -8.64 13.97
N VAL A 177 0.49 -7.68 13.05
CA VAL A 177 -0.73 -7.49 12.25
C VAL A 177 -1.03 -8.74 11.42
N CYS A 178 -0.04 -9.32 10.72
CA CYS A 178 -0.21 -10.58 9.98
C CYS A 178 -0.76 -11.70 10.87
N LEU A 179 -0.17 -11.87 12.07
CA LEU A 179 -0.58 -12.91 13.02
C LEU A 179 -1.97 -12.64 13.59
N CYS A 180 -2.28 -11.41 13.99
CA CYS A 180 -3.59 -11.04 14.52
C CYS A 180 -4.71 -11.28 13.50
N VAL A 181 -4.51 -10.91 12.24
CA VAL A 181 -5.51 -11.12 11.19
C VAL A 181 -5.65 -12.62 10.86
N SER A 182 -4.53 -13.36 10.82
CA SER A 182 -4.55 -14.82 10.61
C SER A 182 -5.24 -15.56 11.77
N VAL A 183 -5.01 -15.15 13.01
CA VAL A 183 -5.66 -15.70 14.21
C VAL A 183 -7.14 -15.34 14.23
N PHE A 184 -7.53 -14.12 13.85
CA PHE A 184 -8.95 -13.74 13.72
C PHE A 184 -9.67 -14.59 12.67
N PHE A 185 -9.01 -14.85 11.53
CA PHE A 185 -9.54 -15.71 10.46
C PHE A 185 -9.63 -17.18 10.90
N LEU A 186 -8.65 -17.67 11.69
CA LEU A 186 -8.70 -18.98 12.34
C LEU A 186 -9.76 -19.02 13.45
N TRP A 187 -10.05 -17.93 14.15
CA TRP A 187 -11.03 -17.88 15.23
C TRP A 187 -12.46 -18.12 14.72
N GLY A 188 -12.77 -17.67 13.49
CA GLY A 188 -14.03 -17.98 12.80
C GLY A 188 -14.22 -19.46 12.46
N LYS A 189 -13.14 -20.27 12.46
CA LYS A 189 -13.18 -21.73 12.24
C LYS A 189 -12.76 -22.56 13.46
N CYS A 190 -12.33 -21.93 14.56
CA CYS A 190 -11.76 -22.62 15.72
C CYS A 190 -12.43 -22.17 17.02
N GLN A 191 -13.64 -22.68 17.26
CA GLN A 191 -14.33 -22.65 18.56
C GLN A 191 -13.49 -23.15 19.77
N PRO A 192 -12.52 -24.11 19.66
CA PRO A 192 -11.82 -24.63 20.83
C PRO A 192 -10.73 -23.70 21.41
N LEU A 193 -10.22 -22.73 20.65
CA LEU A 193 -9.19 -21.80 21.13
C LEU A 193 -9.77 -20.58 21.87
N ALA A 194 -11.05 -20.25 21.63
CA ALA A 194 -11.79 -19.26 22.40
C ALA A 194 -11.81 -19.61 23.90
N SER A 195 -11.95 -20.90 24.23
CA SER A 195 -11.91 -21.38 25.62
C SER A 195 -10.54 -21.26 26.28
N LEU A 196 -9.45 -21.30 25.52
CA LEU A 196 -8.10 -21.13 26.06
C LEU A 196 -7.79 -19.66 26.34
N LEU A 197 -8.22 -18.74 25.46
CA LEU A 197 -8.11 -17.29 25.72
C LEU A 197 -8.98 -16.85 26.90
N LYS A 198 -10.19 -17.42 27.05
CA LYS A 198 -11.07 -17.18 28.20
C LYS A 198 -10.45 -17.68 29.51
N ARG A 199 -9.81 -18.86 29.50
CA ARG A 199 -9.03 -19.38 30.64
C ARG A 199 -7.85 -18.50 31.02
N MET A 200 -7.12 -17.95 30.05
CA MET A 200 -5.99 -17.05 30.35
C MET A 200 -6.43 -15.66 30.85
N THR A 201 -7.63 -15.20 30.48
CA THR A 201 -8.20 -13.97 31.04
C THR A 201 -8.78 -14.18 32.44
N GLU A 202 -9.39 -15.34 32.70
CA GLU A 202 -9.87 -15.74 34.02
C GLU A 202 -8.72 -15.99 35.01
N GLU A 203 -7.59 -16.60 34.60
CA GLU A 203 -6.42 -16.78 35.46
C GLU A 203 -5.72 -15.47 35.86
N LYS A 204 -5.73 -14.45 34.98
CA LYS A 204 -5.21 -13.11 35.33
C LYS A 204 -6.11 -12.37 36.30
N GLN A 205 -7.43 -12.53 36.19
CA GLN A 205 -8.40 -11.96 37.13
C GLN A 205 -8.33 -12.64 38.51
N LEU A 206 -8.09 -13.95 38.56
CA LEU A 206 -7.94 -14.70 39.82
C LEU A 206 -6.66 -14.29 40.58
N LYS A 207 -5.56 -14.02 39.86
CA LYS A 207 -4.29 -13.58 40.46
C LYS A 207 -4.28 -12.11 40.91
N SER A 208 -5.20 -11.28 40.40
CA SER A 208 -5.38 -9.89 40.87
C SER A 208 -6.40 -9.74 41.99
N ALA A 209 -7.14 -10.81 42.34
CA ALA A 209 -8.22 -10.78 43.34
C ALA A 209 -7.86 -11.47 44.67
N MET A 210 -6.66 -12.08 44.79
CA MET A 210 -6.12 -12.52 46.07
C MET A 210 -5.28 -11.39 46.68
N PRO A 211 -5.63 -10.89 47.89
CA PRO A 211 -4.91 -9.82 48.57
C PRO A 211 -3.52 -10.23 49.07
#